data_AF-A0A133MB74-F1
#
_entry.id   AF-A0A133MB74-F1
#
_cell.length_a   1.000
_cell.length_b   1.000
_cell.length_c   1.000
_cell.angle_alpha   90.00
_cell.angle_beta   90.00
_cell.angle_gamma   90.00
#
_symmetry.space_group_name_H-M   'P 1'
#
loop_
_entity.id
_entity.type
_entity.pdbx_description
1 polymer ?
#
loop_
_entity_poly.entity_id
_entity_poly.type
_entity_poly.pdbx_seq_one_letter_code
_entity_poly.pdbx_strand_id
1 'polypeptide(L)'
;INLKSEFSQSRYLMLAAEEIFFSRNFINVEEVIMNTKTAYKYMKKNHRFETKREDLCSAAMIAMTSENLKETFDEINECYDLLTECGFSKNNDLELLSNLLSIINMPVDRKCAQVRDLATNLKENKVEFKKSTLPILGVAAFVTDDYNKLSKNVLDVSETLKENEGFRSVTVDEKVRNIMALILVVKEYLDNLNDDSKFKIIKKSSDRSLEAIFAIASSGSATIEEVDITVKE
;
A
#
# COMPACT_ATOMS: atom_id res chain seq x y z
N ILE A 1 -4.45 -26.67 7.74
CA ILE A 1 -5.46 -25.57 7.54
C ILE A 1 -5.15 -24.86 6.22
N ASN A 2 -6.13 -24.38 5.46
CA ASN A 2 -5.85 -23.63 4.23
C ASN A 2 -6.77 -22.40 4.09
N LEU A 3 -6.32 -21.37 3.37
CA LEU A 3 -7.10 -20.13 3.20
C LEU A 3 -8.47 -20.36 2.54
N LYS A 4 -8.57 -21.31 1.59
CA LYS A 4 -9.83 -21.66 0.90
C LYS A 4 -10.90 -22.20 1.84
N SER A 5 -10.51 -22.82 2.96
CA SER A 5 -11.44 -23.29 3.99
C SER A 5 -11.98 -22.16 4.87
N GLU A 6 -11.35 -20.98 4.83
CA GLU A 6 -11.65 -19.85 5.70
C GLU A 6 -12.28 -18.66 4.98
N PHE A 7 -12.06 -18.56 3.66
CA PHE A 7 -12.50 -17.43 2.85
C PHE A 7 -13.12 -17.88 1.52
N SER A 8 -14.15 -17.16 1.06
CA SER A 8 -14.75 -17.37 -0.26
C SER A 8 -13.77 -17.01 -1.37
N GLN A 9 -13.88 -17.67 -2.53
CA GLN A 9 -13.04 -17.37 -3.69
C GLN A 9 -13.16 -15.91 -4.12
N SER A 10 -12.02 -15.27 -4.36
CA SER A 10 -11.89 -13.90 -4.88
C SER A 10 -10.48 -13.70 -5.43
N ARG A 11 -10.26 -12.66 -6.24
CA ARG A 11 -8.90 -12.25 -6.65
C ARG A 11 -8.00 -11.95 -5.44
N TYR A 12 -8.56 -11.39 -4.38
CA TYR A 12 -7.84 -11.06 -3.15
C TYR A 12 -7.42 -12.29 -2.35
N LEU A 13 -8.20 -13.38 -2.41
CA LEU A 13 -7.79 -14.67 -1.85
C LEU A 13 -6.58 -15.24 -2.60
N MET A 14 -6.56 -15.10 -3.93
CA MET A 14 -5.44 -15.54 -4.75
C MET A 14 -4.17 -14.74 -4.42
N LEU A 15 -4.27 -13.41 -4.40
CA LEU A 15 -3.15 -12.52 -4.04
C LEU A 15 -2.63 -12.82 -2.62
N ALA A 16 -3.51 -12.90 -1.62
CA ALA A 16 -3.09 -13.24 -0.26
C ALA A 16 -2.40 -14.62 -0.17
N ALA A 17 -2.90 -15.62 -0.92
CA ALA A 17 -2.30 -16.95 -0.95
C ALA A 17 -0.93 -16.95 -1.64
N GLU A 18 -0.79 -16.19 -2.73
CA GLU A 18 0.45 -16.00 -3.47
C GLU A 18 1.53 -15.37 -2.58
N GLU A 19 1.18 -14.30 -1.84
CA GLU A 19 2.12 -13.62 -0.94
C GLU A 19 2.59 -14.52 0.20
N ILE A 20 1.68 -15.26 0.83
CA ILE A 20 2.03 -16.24 1.86
C ILE A 20 2.94 -17.34 1.28
N PHE A 21 2.63 -17.80 0.05
CA PHE A 21 3.44 -18.81 -0.61
C PHE A 21 4.85 -18.30 -0.92
N PHE A 22 5.01 -17.08 -1.44
CA PHE A 22 6.33 -16.52 -1.71
C PHE A 22 7.13 -16.23 -0.43
N SER A 23 6.45 -15.93 0.67
CA SER A 23 7.06 -15.67 1.98
C SER A 23 7.35 -16.93 2.81
N ARG A 24 6.93 -18.12 2.35
CA ARG A 24 6.94 -19.39 3.11
C ARG A 24 8.27 -19.80 3.76
N ASN A 25 9.40 -19.33 3.24
CA ASN A 25 10.72 -19.65 3.78
C ASN A 25 11.09 -18.80 5.02
N PHE A 26 10.32 -17.75 5.32
CA PHE A 26 10.59 -16.77 6.37
C PHE A 26 9.47 -16.68 7.41
N ILE A 27 8.40 -17.46 7.24
CA ILE A 27 7.20 -17.46 8.10
C ILE A 27 6.76 -18.88 8.43
N ASN A 28 6.01 -19.03 9.51
CA ASN A 28 5.22 -20.23 9.75
C ASN A 28 3.89 -20.09 8.99
N VAL A 29 3.75 -20.82 7.87
CA VAL A 29 2.59 -20.72 6.99
C VAL A 29 1.28 -21.03 7.71
N GLU A 30 1.24 -22.05 8.58
CA GLU A 30 0.01 -22.43 9.27
C GLU A 30 -0.42 -21.36 10.28
N GLU A 31 0.55 -20.82 11.02
CA GLU A 31 0.33 -19.72 11.95
C GLU A 31 -0.17 -18.47 11.22
N VAL A 32 0.47 -18.10 10.11
CA VAL A 32 0.06 -16.95 9.29
C VAL A 32 -1.36 -17.12 8.75
N ILE A 33 -1.78 -18.32 8.33
CA ILE A 33 -3.17 -18.54 7.88
C ILE A 33 -4.17 -18.31 9.03
N MET A 34 -3.86 -18.79 10.24
CA MET A 34 -4.71 -18.56 11.42
C MET A 34 -4.72 -17.08 11.84
N ASN A 35 -3.57 -16.43 11.81
CA ASN A 35 -3.44 -15.01 12.13
C ASN A 35 -4.13 -14.13 11.09
N THR A 36 -4.12 -14.51 9.81
CA THR A 36 -4.84 -13.82 8.73
C THR A 36 -6.34 -13.82 9.02
N LYS A 37 -6.91 -14.97 9.40
CA LYS A 37 -8.32 -15.08 9.82
C LYS A 37 -8.62 -14.22 11.03
N THR A 38 -7.72 -14.22 12.01
CA THR A 38 -7.87 -13.43 13.24
C THR A 38 -7.83 -11.93 12.95
N ALA A 39 -6.85 -11.48 12.17
CA ALA A 39 -6.71 -10.11 11.71
C ALA A 39 -7.94 -9.67 10.91
N TYR A 40 -8.39 -10.46 9.93
CA TYR A 40 -9.58 -10.14 9.14
C TYR A 40 -10.85 -10.02 9.99
N LYS A 41 -11.02 -10.89 11.00
CA LYS A 41 -12.13 -10.79 11.95
C LYS A 41 -12.02 -9.55 12.84
N TYR A 42 -10.81 -9.22 13.30
CA TYR A 42 -10.57 -8.03 14.10
C TYR A 42 -10.91 -6.77 13.31
N MET A 43 -10.40 -6.69 12.08
CA MET A 43 -10.75 -5.70 11.08
C MET A 43 -12.27 -5.61 10.97
N LYS A 44 -12.98 -6.69 10.64
CA LYS A 44 -14.44 -6.67 10.48
C LYS A 44 -15.22 -6.17 11.70
N LYS A 45 -14.69 -6.39 12.91
CA LYS A 45 -15.33 -5.96 14.17
C LYS A 45 -15.07 -4.49 14.49
N ASN A 46 -13.87 -3.99 14.17
CA ASN A 46 -13.38 -2.71 14.65
C ASN A 46 -13.13 -1.68 13.54
N HIS A 47 -13.38 -2.04 12.27
CA HIS A 47 -13.21 -1.12 11.15
C HIS A 47 -14.12 0.10 11.27
N ARG A 48 -13.59 1.25 10.84
CA ARG A 48 -14.36 2.49 10.78
C ARG A 48 -15.23 2.54 9.53
N PHE A 49 -14.88 1.77 8.49
CA PHE A 49 -15.67 1.57 7.27
C PHE A 49 -16.10 0.10 7.04
N GLU A 50 -16.87 -0.17 5.99
CA GLU A 50 -17.29 -1.52 5.68
C GLU A 50 -16.09 -2.36 5.22
N THR A 51 -15.72 -3.39 5.99
CA THR A 51 -14.68 -4.34 5.60
C THR A 51 -15.10 -5.13 4.37
N LYS A 52 -14.32 -5.01 3.30
CA LYS A 52 -14.55 -5.65 2.01
C LYS A 52 -13.63 -6.85 1.83
N ARG A 53 -13.87 -7.61 0.77
CA ARG A 53 -13.01 -8.73 0.36
C ARG A 53 -11.57 -8.30 0.09
N GLU A 54 -11.34 -7.02 -0.17
CA GLU A 54 -10.05 -6.41 -0.47
C GLU A 54 -9.14 -6.35 0.77
N ASP A 55 -9.74 -6.25 1.96
CA ASP A 55 -9.03 -6.21 3.25
C ASP A 55 -8.35 -7.54 3.60
N LEU A 56 -8.62 -8.61 2.85
CA LEU A 56 -7.94 -9.89 3.01
C LEU A 56 -6.42 -9.78 2.75
N CYS A 57 -6.01 -8.94 1.79
CA CYS A 57 -4.59 -8.75 1.51
C CYS A 57 -3.89 -8.03 2.68
N SER A 58 -4.52 -6.97 3.21
CA SER A 58 -4.06 -6.27 4.41
C SER A 58 -4.00 -7.19 5.63
N ALA A 59 -5.03 -8.03 5.84
CA ALA A 59 -5.04 -9.00 6.93
C ALA A 59 -3.91 -10.03 6.82
N ALA A 60 -3.62 -10.53 5.62
CA ALA A 60 -2.53 -11.46 5.37
C ALA A 60 -1.16 -10.78 5.59
N MET A 61 -1.00 -9.54 5.11
CA MET A 61 0.19 -8.73 5.32
C MET A 61 0.47 -8.49 6.80
N ILE A 62 -0.54 -8.06 7.56
CA ILE A 62 -0.45 -7.87 9.02
C ILE A 62 -0.08 -9.19 9.68
N ALA A 63 -0.71 -10.30 9.32
CA ALA A 63 -0.43 -11.61 9.90
C ALA A 63 0.99 -12.12 9.62
N MET A 64 1.58 -11.79 8.46
CA MET A 64 2.95 -12.17 8.13
C MET A 64 3.99 -11.38 8.93
N THR A 65 3.71 -10.11 9.21
CA THR A 65 4.68 -9.13 9.73
C THR A 65 4.55 -8.85 11.22
N SER A 66 3.36 -9.05 11.80
CA SER A 66 3.06 -8.75 13.19
C SER A 66 3.56 -9.84 14.14
N GLU A 67 4.25 -9.46 15.20
CA GLU A 67 4.56 -10.34 16.34
C GLU A 67 3.40 -10.38 17.35
N ASN A 68 2.72 -9.25 17.54
CA ASN A 68 1.56 -9.12 18.41
C ASN A 68 0.42 -8.40 17.68
N LEU A 69 -0.62 -9.14 17.28
CA LEU A 69 -1.74 -8.57 16.52
C LEU A 69 -2.44 -7.43 17.26
N LYS A 70 -2.57 -7.51 18.59
CA LYS A 70 -3.24 -6.46 19.36
C LYS A 70 -2.44 -5.15 19.29
N GLU A 71 -1.14 -5.20 19.55
CA GLU A 71 -0.26 -4.03 19.47
C GLU A 71 -0.23 -3.45 18.05
N THR A 72 -0.16 -4.31 17.03
CA THR A 72 -0.22 -3.87 15.63
C THR A 72 -1.53 -3.15 15.31
N PHE A 73 -2.67 -3.62 15.81
CA PHE A 73 -3.95 -2.92 15.60
C PHE A 73 -4.09 -1.64 16.42
N ASP A 74 -3.52 -1.58 17.62
CA ASP A 74 -3.44 -0.35 18.40
C ASP A 74 -2.63 0.71 17.62
N GLU A 75 -1.51 0.30 17.01
CA GLU A 75 -0.67 1.16 16.16
C GLU A 75 -1.36 1.60 14.86
N ILE A 76 -2.12 0.71 14.19
CA ILE A 76 -2.92 1.05 13.00
C ILE A 76 -3.92 2.17 13.34
N ASN A 77 -4.60 2.06 14.47
CA ASN A 77 -5.57 3.08 14.91
C ASN A 77 -4.89 4.42 15.21
N GLU A 78 -3.72 4.39 15.86
CA GLU A 78 -2.95 5.59 16.14
C GLU A 78 -2.47 6.27 14.84
N CYS A 79 -1.99 5.50 13.86
CA CYS A 79 -1.63 6.01 12.54
C CYS A 79 -2.83 6.66 11.84
N TYR A 80 -4.00 6.02 11.89
CA TYR A 80 -5.22 6.53 11.27
C TYR A 80 -5.65 7.87 11.87
N ASP A 81 -5.64 7.98 13.20
CA ASP A 81 -6.03 9.20 13.90
C ASP A 81 -5.02 10.32 13.65
N LEU A 82 -3.72 10.04 13.73
CA LEU A 82 -2.68 11.04 13.47
C LEU A 82 -2.66 11.53 12.01
N LEU A 83 -2.84 10.64 11.04
CA LEU A 83 -2.95 11.04 9.63
C LEU A 83 -4.22 11.87 9.38
N THR A 84 -5.33 11.55 10.05
CA THR A 84 -6.52 12.40 10.00
C THR A 84 -6.21 13.82 10.49
N GLU A 85 -5.49 13.94 11.61
CA GLU A 85 -5.06 15.24 12.15
C GLU A 85 -4.12 16.00 11.20
N CYS A 86 -3.33 15.26 10.40
CA CYS A 86 -2.49 15.82 9.35
C CYS A 86 -3.28 16.27 8.10
N GLY A 87 -4.60 16.13 8.09
CA GLY A 87 -5.49 16.61 7.01
C GLY A 87 -5.83 15.57 5.95
N PHE A 88 -5.47 14.30 6.15
CA PHE A 88 -5.89 13.23 5.25
C PHE A 88 -7.38 12.93 5.42
N SER A 89 -8.08 12.66 4.32
CA SER A 89 -9.52 12.40 4.33
C SER A 89 -9.83 11.02 4.93
N LYS A 90 -10.84 10.96 5.81
CA LYS A 90 -11.34 9.70 6.37
C LYS A 90 -12.03 8.87 5.28
N ASN A 91 -11.36 7.85 4.78
CA ASN A 91 -11.88 6.89 3.79
C ASN A 91 -11.14 5.54 3.87
N ASN A 92 -11.51 4.59 3.03
CA ASN A 92 -10.88 3.27 2.94
C ASN A 92 -9.38 3.36 2.57
N ASP A 93 -8.99 4.33 1.77
CA ASP A 93 -7.59 4.51 1.37
C ASP A 93 -6.71 4.90 2.56
N LEU A 94 -7.25 5.71 3.48
CA LEU A 94 -6.58 6.07 4.72
C LEU A 94 -6.44 4.86 5.66
N GLU A 95 -7.45 3.99 5.71
CA GLU A 95 -7.36 2.73 6.45
C GLU A 95 -6.28 1.82 5.85
N LEU A 96 -6.26 1.66 4.52
CA LEU A 96 -5.24 0.86 3.84
C LEU A 96 -3.83 1.43 4.05
N LEU A 97 -3.67 2.75 3.93
CA LEU A 97 -2.41 3.43 4.27
C LEU A 97 -2.00 3.15 5.73
N SER A 98 -2.92 3.22 6.69
CA SER A 98 -2.63 2.95 8.10
C SER A 98 -2.21 1.50 8.35
N ASN A 99 -2.84 0.54 7.66
CA ASN A 99 -2.44 -0.87 7.66
C ASN A 99 -1.02 -1.06 7.08
N LEU A 100 -0.68 -0.34 6.01
CA LEU A 100 0.67 -0.38 5.42
C LEU A 100 1.71 0.25 6.36
N LEU A 101 1.36 1.32 7.08
CA LEU A 101 2.29 1.95 8.02
C LEU A 101 2.61 1.09 9.25
N SER A 102 1.73 0.17 9.64
CA SER A 102 1.95 -0.67 10.82
C SER A 102 3.12 -1.65 10.68
N ILE A 103 3.57 -1.89 9.45
CA ILE A 103 4.71 -2.77 9.18
C ILE A 103 6.03 -2.02 9.11
N ILE A 104 5.98 -0.68 9.03
CA ILE A 104 7.16 0.17 8.99
C ILE A 104 7.79 0.19 10.38
N ASN A 105 9.09 -0.11 10.47
CA ASN A 105 9.83 -0.19 11.73
C ASN A 105 10.26 1.20 12.23
N MET A 106 9.28 2.03 12.50
CA MET A 106 9.46 3.42 12.93
C MET A 106 8.35 3.78 13.92
N PRO A 107 8.60 4.73 14.85
CA PRO A 107 7.54 5.30 15.68
C PRO A 107 6.39 5.92 14.84
N VAL A 108 5.16 5.88 15.37
CA VAL A 108 3.93 6.35 14.70
C VAL A 108 4.03 7.82 14.28
N ASP A 109 4.49 8.67 15.20
CA ASP A 109 4.70 10.10 14.96
C ASP A 109 5.61 10.36 13.75
N ARG A 110 6.74 9.65 13.67
CA ARG A 110 7.72 9.82 12.60
C ARG A 110 7.24 9.27 11.26
N LYS A 111 6.62 8.08 11.23
CA LYS A 111 6.16 7.49 9.96
C LYS A 111 5.01 8.30 9.35
N CYS A 112 4.08 8.80 10.18
CA CYS A 112 3.00 9.66 9.71
C CYS A 112 3.54 11.03 9.26
N ALA A 113 4.54 11.58 9.94
CA ALA A 113 5.22 12.80 9.52
C ALA A 113 5.88 12.65 8.14
N GLN A 114 6.62 11.55 7.90
CA GLN A 114 7.26 11.31 6.60
C GLN A 114 6.23 11.20 5.45
N VAL A 115 5.10 10.51 5.67
CA VAL A 115 4.01 10.44 4.69
C VAL A 115 3.42 11.83 4.39
N ARG A 116 3.18 12.64 5.44
CA ARG A 116 2.70 14.02 5.29
C ARG A 116 3.70 14.89 4.52
N ASP A 117 4.98 14.77 4.84
CA ASP A 117 6.05 15.58 4.25
C ASP A 117 6.22 15.22 2.76
N LEU A 118 6.17 13.93 2.40
CA LEU A 118 6.13 13.49 1.01
C LEU A 118 4.88 14.02 0.28
N ALA A 119 3.69 13.88 0.87
CA ALA A 119 2.45 14.34 0.25
C ALA A 119 2.47 15.86 0.00
N THR A 120 3.05 16.63 0.93
CA THR A 120 3.25 18.07 0.81
C THR A 120 4.22 18.38 -0.33
N ASN A 121 5.35 17.67 -0.38
CA ASN A 121 6.36 17.88 -1.42
C ASN A 121 5.84 17.58 -2.83
N LEU A 122 5.06 16.50 -3.00
CA LEU A 122 4.42 16.14 -4.27
C LEU A 122 3.48 17.26 -4.73
N LYS A 123 2.67 17.80 -3.81
CA LYS A 123 1.76 18.92 -4.08
C LYS A 123 2.51 20.20 -4.48
N GLU A 124 3.57 20.56 -3.77
CA GLU A 124 4.40 21.74 -4.07
C GLU A 124 5.09 21.63 -5.44
N ASN A 125 5.48 20.41 -5.82
CA ASN A 125 6.02 20.10 -7.14
C ASN A 125 4.93 19.84 -8.20
N LYS A 126 3.65 20.15 -7.93
CA LYS A 126 2.53 19.98 -8.90
C LYS A 126 2.29 18.54 -9.36
N VAL A 127 2.74 17.54 -8.60
CA VAL A 127 2.35 16.15 -8.81
C VAL A 127 1.00 15.93 -8.13
N GLU A 128 -0.09 16.18 -8.86
CA GLU A 128 -1.44 15.94 -8.37
C GLU A 128 -1.89 14.50 -8.61
N PHE A 129 -2.64 13.96 -7.66
CA PHE A 129 -3.28 12.66 -7.79
C PHE A 129 -4.80 12.75 -7.60
N LYS A 130 -5.53 11.70 -8.00
CA LYS A 130 -6.93 11.54 -7.61
C LYS A 130 -6.97 11.24 -6.11
N LYS A 131 -8.12 11.45 -5.46
CA LYS A 131 -8.25 11.25 -4.00
C LYS A 131 -7.89 9.82 -3.51
N SER A 132 -7.76 8.86 -4.42
CA SER A 132 -7.54 7.43 -4.18
C SER A 132 -6.06 6.98 -4.13
N THR A 133 -5.11 7.87 -3.85
CA THR A 133 -3.65 7.57 -3.95
C THR A 133 -2.94 7.41 -2.61
N LEU A 134 -3.69 7.23 -1.52
CA LEU A 134 -3.08 7.14 -0.19
C LEU A 134 -2.20 5.90 0.01
N PRO A 135 -2.54 4.69 -0.48
CA PRO A 135 -1.77 3.49 -0.15
C PRO A 135 -0.31 3.53 -0.62
N ILE A 136 -0.05 3.96 -1.86
CA ILE A 136 1.32 4.00 -2.42
C ILE A 136 2.24 4.99 -1.69
N LEU A 137 1.69 6.03 -1.06
CA LEU A 137 2.46 6.97 -0.23
C LEU A 137 3.08 6.26 0.99
N GLY A 138 2.43 5.22 1.50
CA GLY A 138 2.92 4.41 2.62
C GLY A 138 4.19 3.61 2.30
N VAL A 139 4.54 3.47 1.02
CA VAL A 139 5.82 2.90 0.59
C VAL A 139 6.76 4.01 0.14
N ALA A 140 6.26 4.91 -0.70
CA ALA A 140 7.05 5.99 -1.30
C ALA A 140 7.74 6.89 -0.27
N ALA A 141 7.14 7.10 0.91
CA ALA A 141 7.72 7.95 1.95
C ALA A 141 9.02 7.40 2.54
N PHE A 142 9.31 6.10 2.35
CA PHE A 142 10.42 5.40 3.00
C PHE A 142 11.49 4.89 2.03
N VAL A 143 11.32 5.11 0.72
CA VAL A 143 12.32 4.66 -0.27
C VAL A 143 13.44 5.67 -0.50
N THR A 144 13.26 6.91 -0.05
CA THR A 144 14.27 7.98 -0.12
C THR A 144 13.93 9.12 0.84
N ASP A 145 14.96 9.89 1.25
CA ASP A 145 14.79 11.14 1.99
C ASP A 145 14.78 12.38 1.06
N ASP A 146 15.08 12.22 -0.23
CA ASP A 146 15.08 13.32 -1.22
C ASP A 146 13.74 13.37 -1.98
N TYR A 147 12.70 13.85 -1.28
CA TYR A 147 11.36 13.96 -1.85
C TYR A 147 11.30 14.89 -3.06
N ASN A 148 12.14 15.93 -3.12
CA ASN A 148 12.20 16.81 -4.28
C ASN A 148 12.67 16.08 -5.54
N LYS A 149 13.72 15.27 -5.42
CA LYS A 149 14.18 14.43 -6.53
C LYS A 149 13.14 13.39 -6.92
N LEU A 150 12.50 12.74 -5.95
CA LEU A 150 11.41 11.79 -6.22
C LEU A 150 10.28 12.48 -7.00
N SER A 151 9.78 13.63 -6.53
CA SER A 151 8.69 14.37 -7.19
C SER A 151 9.04 14.78 -8.62
N LYS A 152 10.27 15.25 -8.86
CA LYS A 152 10.75 15.57 -10.22
C LYS A 152 10.78 14.34 -11.12
N ASN A 153 11.34 13.23 -10.64
CA ASN A 153 11.35 11.98 -11.39
C ASN A 153 9.92 11.52 -11.75
N VAL A 154 8.95 11.69 -10.84
CA VAL A 154 7.55 11.35 -11.11
C VAL A 154 6.96 12.21 -12.22
N LEU A 155 7.22 13.52 -12.22
CA LEU A 155 6.79 14.40 -13.32
C LEU A 155 7.43 14.00 -14.66
N ASP A 156 8.75 13.77 -14.65
CA ASP A 156 9.50 13.43 -15.86
C ASP A 156 8.98 12.11 -16.47
N VAL A 157 8.72 11.11 -15.63
CA VAL A 157 8.12 9.83 -16.06
C VAL A 157 6.68 10.03 -16.55
N SER A 158 5.87 10.86 -15.88
CA SER A 158 4.49 11.14 -16.31
C SER A 158 4.42 11.83 -17.68
N GLU A 159 5.29 12.80 -17.94
CA GLU A 159 5.39 13.46 -19.25
C GLU A 159 5.95 12.51 -20.31
N THR A 160 6.91 11.65 -19.97
CA THR A 160 7.39 10.59 -20.87
C THR A 160 6.28 9.61 -21.24
N LEU A 161 5.45 9.20 -20.28
CA LEU A 161 4.28 8.33 -20.55
C LEU A 161 3.33 9.02 -21.53
N LYS A 162 3.00 10.29 -21.32
CA LYS A 162 2.07 11.07 -22.14
C LYS A 162 2.44 11.13 -23.62
N GLU A 163 3.72 11.00 -23.99
CA GLU A 163 4.18 10.96 -25.39
C GLU A 163 3.71 9.69 -26.14
N ASN A 164 3.41 8.62 -25.41
CA ASN A 164 2.99 7.32 -25.95
C ASN A 164 1.47 7.23 -26.14
N GLU A 165 1.02 6.69 -27.28
CA GLU A 165 -0.40 6.73 -27.70
C GLU A 165 -1.39 6.21 -26.63
N GLY A 166 -1.03 5.14 -25.92
CA GLY A 166 -1.87 4.54 -24.86
C GLY A 166 -2.00 5.36 -23.58
N PHE A 167 -1.18 6.40 -23.39
CA PHE A 167 -1.12 7.21 -22.16
C PHE A 167 -1.32 8.70 -22.41
N ARG A 168 -1.53 9.12 -23.66
CA ARG A 168 -1.87 10.51 -24.02
C ARG A 168 -3.05 11.02 -23.20
N SER A 169 -3.15 12.34 -23.05
CA SER A 169 -4.19 12.99 -22.25
C SER A 169 -5.62 12.72 -22.72
N VAL A 170 -5.80 12.29 -23.97
CA VAL A 170 -7.10 11.86 -24.52
C VAL A 170 -7.52 10.47 -24.01
N THR A 171 -6.56 9.65 -23.58
CA THR A 171 -6.76 8.26 -23.14
C THR A 171 -6.70 8.15 -21.63
N VAL A 172 -5.73 8.82 -20.99
CA VAL A 172 -5.46 8.72 -19.56
C VAL A 172 -5.41 10.12 -18.94
N ASP A 173 -6.18 10.31 -17.88
CA ASP A 173 -6.15 11.54 -17.08
C ASP A 173 -4.76 11.77 -16.46
N GLU A 174 -4.35 13.03 -16.32
CA GLU A 174 -3.03 13.38 -15.78
C GLU A 174 -2.80 12.81 -14.38
N LYS A 175 -3.81 12.86 -13.52
CA LYS A 175 -3.69 12.35 -12.16
C LYS A 175 -3.52 10.84 -12.14
N VAL A 176 -4.16 10.13 -13.07
CA VAL A 176 -3.97 8.67 -13.23
C VAL A 176 -2.56 8.36 -13.76
N ARG A 177 -2.07 9.11 -14.74
CA ARG A 177 -0.67 8.99 -15.19
C ARG A 177 0.34 9.24 -14.07
N ASN A 178 0.12 10.26 -13.23
CA ASN A 178 0.99 10.56 -12.09
C ASN A 178 1.04 9.39 -11.09
N ILE A 179 -0.08 8.68 -10.87
CA ILE A 179 -0.10 7.46 -10.05
C ILE A 179 0.78 6.37 -10.67
N MET A 180 0.63 6.12 -11.98
CA MET A 180 1.45 5.13 -12.70
C MET A 180 2.95 5.49 -12.63
N ALA A 181 3.28 6.77 -12.84
CA ALA A 181 4.64 7.27 -12.75
C ALA A 181 5.21 7.13 -11.34
N LEU A 182 4.42 7.43 -10.28
CA LEU A 182 4.84 7.22 -8.90
C LEU A 182 5.15 5.75 -8.60
N ILE A 183 4.30 4.83 -9.06
CA ILE A 183 4.52 3.38 -8.91
C ILE A 183 5.84 2.97 -9.58
N LEU A 184 6.09 3.40 -10.83
CA LEU A 184 7.32 3.07 -11.55
C LEU A 184 8.57 3.64 -10.88
N VAL A 185 8.51 4.91 -10.46
CA VAL A 185 9.63 5.56 -9.77
C VAL A 185 9.92 4.87 -8.44
N VAL A 186 8.89 4.60 -7.63
CA VAL A 186 9.05 3.90 -6.35
C VAL A 186 9.63 2.49 -6.56
N LYS A 187 9.20 1.78 -7.61
CA LYS A 187 9.75 0.48 -7.96
C LYS A 187 11.25 0.56 -8.27
N GLU A 188 11.67 1.53 -9.08
CA GLU A 188 13.09 1.77 -9.37
C GLU A 188 13.89 2.08 -8.10
N TYR A 189 13.35 2.88 -7.17
CA TYR A 189 14.00 3.11 -5.88
C TYR A 189 14.13 1.82 -5.08
N LEU A 190 13.07 1.02 -4.97
CA LEU A 190 13.08 -0.27 -4.25
C LEU A 190 14.09 -1.26 -4.84
N ASP A 191 14.20 -1.34 -6.16
CA ASP A 191 15.14 -2.22 -6.86
C ASP A 191 16.60 -1.82 -6.61
N ASN A 192 16.85 -0.53 -6.40
CA ASN A 192 18.18 0.02 -6.13
C ASN A 192 18.52 0.13 -4.63
N LEU A 193 17.58 -0.12 -3.72
CA LEU A 193 17.89 -0.19 -2.29
C LEU A 193 18.76 -1.42 -2.00
N ASN A 194 19.85 -1.21 -1.25
CA ASN A 194 20.61 -2.34 -0.72
C ASN A 194 19.81 -3.05 0.38
N ASP A 195 20.13 -4.32 0.60
CA ASP A 195 19.39 -5.17 1.54
C ASP A 195 19.37 -4.53 2.95
N ASP A 196 20.50 -3.99 3.42
CA ASP A 196 20.60 -3.28 4.73
C ASP A 196 19.61 -2.13 4.90
N SER A 197 19.30 -1.40 3.83
CA SER A 197 18.30 -0.32 3.86
C SER A 197 16.88 -0.88 3.85
N LYS A 198 16.63 -1.94 3.09
CA LYS A 198 15.35 -2.67 3.10
C LYS A 198 15.04 -3.23 4.48
N PHE A 199 16.06 -3.80 5.15
CA PHE A 199 16.00 -4.32 6.52
C PHE A 199 15.60 -3.26 7.56
N LYS A 200 15.93 -1.99 7.34
CA LYS A 200 15.58 -0.89 8.27
C LYS A 200 14.15 -0.40 8.12
N ILE A 201 13.52 -0.63 6.97
CA ILE A 201 12.20 -0.08 6.66
C ILE A 201 11.09 -0.93 7.31
N ILE A 202 11.18 -2.27 7.31
CA ILE A 202 10.09 -3.16 7.80
C ILE A 202 10.47 -3.88 9.10
N LYS A 203 9.50 -4.03 10.02
CA LYS A 203 9.62 -4.76 11.30
C LYS A 203 10.05 -6.23 11.18
N LYS A 204 9.62 -6.94 10.14
CA LYS A 204 10.01 -8.32 9.86
C LYS A 204 10.53 -8.43 8.44
N SER A 205 11.81 -8.74 8.33
CA SER A 205 12.56 -8.48 7.11
C SER A 205 12.72 -9.72 6.24
N SER A 206 12.09 -9.68 5.07
CA SER A 206 12.60 -10.34 3.87
C SER A 206 12.45 -9.35 2.72
N ASP A 207 13.33 -9.37 1.72
CA ASP A 207 13.19 -8.50 0.53
C ASP A 207 11.80 -8.66 -0.13
N ARG A 208 11.20 -9.84 0.01
CA ARG A 208 9.87 -10.17 -0.49
C ARG A 208 8.75 -9.46 0.26
N SER A 209 8.94 -9.08 1.52
CA SER A 209 7.94 -8.35 2.29
C SER A 209 7.74 -6.93 1.75
N LEU A 210 8.80 -6.22 1.34
CA LEU A 210 8.67 -4.90 0.68
C LEU A 210 7.95 -4.99 -0.66
N GLU A 211 8.28 -5.99 -1.48
CA GLU A 211 7.61 -6.21 -2.76
C GLU A 211 6.12 -6.53 -2.59
N ALA A 212 5.76 -7.36 -1.60
CA ALA A 212 4.37 -7.67 -1.26
C ALA A 212 3.58 -6.41 -0.87
N ILE A 213 4.18 -5.56 -0.02
CA ILE A 213 3.59 -4.29 0.41
C ILE A 213 3.41 -3.36 -0.77
N PHE A 214 4.42 -3.25 -1.62
CA PHE A 214 4.36 -2.45 -2.84
C PHE A 214 3.28 -2.96 -3.80
N ALA A 215 3.11 -4.28 -3.94
CA ALA A 215 2.06 -4.88 -4.75
C ALA A 215 0.64 -4.57 -4.20
N ILE A 216 0.46 -4.66 -2.88
CA ILE A 216 -0.81 -4.29 -2.21
C ILE A 216 -1.09 -2.80 -2.37
N ALA A 217 -0.09 -1.95 -2.13
CA ALA A 217 -0.20 -0.50 -2.19
C ALA A 217 -0.48 0.00 -3.61
N SER A 218 0.20 -0.56 -4.62
CA SER A 218 -0.05 -0.26 -6.03
C SER A 218 -1.43 -0.74 -6.47
N SER A 219 -1.85 -1.94 -6.08
CA SER A 219 -3.20 -2.47 -6.38
C SER A 219 -4.31 -1.62 -5.78
N GLY A 220 -4.16 -1.19 -4.51
CA GLY A 220 -5.12 -0.29 -3.85
C GLY A 220 -5.14 1.11 -4.45
N SER A 221 -4.00 1.59 -4.98
CA SER A 221 -3.92 2.91 -5.65
C SER A 221 -4.39 2.85 -7.11
N ALA A 222 -4.41 1.65 -7.70
CA ALA A 222 -4.84 1.37 -9.07
C ALA A 222 -6.30 0.90 -9.16
N THR A 223 -7.11 1.03 -8.09
CA THR A 223 -8.57 0.97 -8.24
C THR A 223 -9.01 2.19 -9.05
N ILE A 224 -8.83 2.07 -10.36
CA ILE A 224 -9.66 2.71 -11.36
C ILE A 224 -11.08 2.34 -10.91
N GLU A 225 -11.93 3.34 -10.58
CA GLU A 225 -13.38 3.11 -10.50
C GLU A 225 -13.72 2.18 -11.65
N GLU A 226 -14.27 0.98 -11.37
CA GLU A 226 -14.63 0.04 -12.43
C GLU A 226 -15.35 0.86 -13.50
N VAL A 227 -14.67 1.09 -14.63
CA VAL A 227 -15.34 1.63 -15.79
C VAL A 227 -16.35 0.55 -16.08
N ASP A 228 -17.63 0.85 -15.87
CA ASP A 228 -18.73 0.03 -16.34
C ASP A 228 -18.50 -0.16 -17.83
N ILE A 229 -17.80 -1.23 -18.20
CA ILE A 229 -17.79 -1.73 -19.55
C ILE A 229 -19.14 -2.41 -19.69
N THR A 230 -20.17 -1.59 -19.86
CA THR A 230 -21.42 -2.03 -20.48
C THR A 230 -21.04 -2.60 -21.84
N VAL A 231 -20.88 -3.91 -21.88
CA VAL A 231 -20.94 -4.66 -23.13
C VAL A 231 -22.35 -4.40 -23.67
N LYS A 232 -22.45 -3.58 -24.72
CA LYS A 232 -23.67 -3.52 -25.50
C LYS A 232 -23.85 -4.90 -26.14
N GLU A 233 -25.07 -5.42 -25.98
CA GLU A 233 -25.57 -6.68 -26.53
C GLU A 233 -25.17 -6.93 -27.99
#